data_AF-A0A919G310-F1
#
_entry.id   AF-A0A919G310-F1
#
_cell.length_a   1.000
_cell.length_b   1.000
_cell.length_c   1.000
_cell.angle_alpha   90.00
_cell.angle_beta   90.00
_cell.angle_gamma   90.00
#
_symmetry.space_group_name_H-M   'P 1'
#
loop_
_entity.id
_entity.type
_entity.pdbx_description
1 polymer ?
#
loop_
_entity_poly.entity_id
_entity_poly.type
_entity_poly.pdbx_seq_one_letter_code
_entity_poly.pdbx_strand_id
1 'polypeptide(L)'
;MRPVGRPLRWGLVAVGTLVLAAGCGQGYGGQGDDGRYDGGPGEQQTGAESDLPQSSEPADLDPADLTTEIDNEYWPMEPGTQWVYRETDEEGQELRVVVTVTSETNKLANGVTARVVRDTVTQDGEVVEDTFDWYAQDSDGTIWYLGEDTAEFDDGRVTTTAGSFEAGKDGALAGVIMPAEPAVGMAYRQEYLKGEAEDNGEVLSLDEQAEVPAGHYDRALLTKDTITIEPDVLEYKLYAPGVGPVLALGISGGGGREELVEVRTVSEETTRAAGVTPLGERY
;
A
#
# COMPACT_ATOMS: atom_id res chain seq x y z
N MET A 1 23.01 17.10 -33.70
CA MET A 1 22.90 15.83 -32.96
C MET A 1 22.48 16.18 -31.54
N ARG A 2 21.21 15.98 -31.21
CA ARG A 2 20.70 16.16 -29.85
C ARG A 2 21.07 14.88 -29.06
N PRO A 3 21.54 14.98 -27.82
CA PRO A 3 21.81 13.79 -27.03
C PRO A 3 20.48 13.09 -26.73
N VAL A 4 20.46 11.79 -26.96
CA VAL A 4 19.36 10.90 -26.59
C VAL A 4 19.35 10.84 -25.06
N GLY A 5 18.31 11.41 -24.46
CA GLY A 5 18.06 11.29 -23.02
C GLY A 5 17.85 9.83 -22.66
N ARG A 6 18.46 9.40 -21.55
CA ARG A 6 18.13 8.12 -20.92
C ARG A 6 16.69 8.20 -20.40
N PRO A 7 15.91 7.10 -20.41
CA PRO A 7 14.61 7.07 -19.75
C PRO A 7 14.82 7.29 -18.24
N LEU A 8 14.10 8.25 -17.68
CA LEU A 8 13.99 8.44 -16.23
C LEU A 8 13.28 7.22 -15.66
N ARG A 9 13.77 6.72 -14.52
CA ARG A 9 13.11 5.68 -13.74
C ARG A 9 12.36 6.41 -12.64
N TRP A 10 11.04 6.29 -12.66
CA TRP A 10 10.13 6.95 -11.74
C TRP A 10 10.08 6.13 -10.44
N GLY A 11 10.24 6.80 -9.30
CA GLY A 11 9.82 6.27 -8.01
C GLY A 11 8.52 6.95 -7.70
N LEU A 12 7.41 6.30 -8.04
CA LEU A 12 6.06 6.75 -7.73
C LEU A 12 5.68 6.13 -6.39
N VAL A 13 5.38 6.97 -5.39
CA VAL A 13 4.80 6.53 -4.11
C VAL A 13 3.29 6.59 -4.28
N ALA A 14 2.68 5.58 -4.90
CA ALA A 14 1.23 5.41 -4.82
C ALA A 14 0.85 4.93 -3.42
N VAL A 15 -0.32 5.35 -2.93
CA VAL A 15 -0.85 5.02 -1.58
C VAL A 15 -0.90 3.51 -1.35
N GLY A 16 -0.95 2.72 -2.43
CA GLY A 16 -0.99 1.26 -2.44
C GLY A 16 0.36 0.54 -2.44
N THR A 17 1.29 0.88 -3.33
CA THR A 17 2.39 -0.04 -3.65
C THR A 17 3.59 0.70 -4.21
N LEU A 18 4.75 0.49 -3.61
CA LEU A 18 5.98 1.13 -4.01
C LEU A 18 6.59 0.30 -5.16
N VAL A 19 6.15 0.52 -6.40
CA VAL A 19 6.76 -0.14 -7.56
C VAL A 19 8.02 0.63 -7.98
N LEU A 20 9.15 0.33 -7.36
CA LEU A 20 10.46 0.77 -7.84
C LEU A 20 11.04 -0.26 -8.82
N ALA A 21 11.17 0.12 -10.09
CA ALA A 21 11.91 -0.68 -11.06
C ALA A 21 13.42 -0.68 -10.74
N ALA A 22 13.91 -1.67 -10.01
CA ALA A 22 15.33 -1.84 -9.68
C ALA A 22 16.19 -2.19 -10.91
N GLY A 23 17.45 -1.75 -10.90
CA GLY A 23 18.43 -1.92 -11.98
C GLY A 23 19.63 -2.65 -11.43
N CYS A 24 19.99 -3.77 -12.06
CA CYS A 24 21.01 -4.70 -11.57
C CYS A 24 22.36 -4.01 -11.25
N GLY A 25 22.78 -4.09 -9.99
CA GLY A 25 24.13 -3.79 -9.51
C GLY A 25 24.62 -4.91 -8.58
N GLN A 26 25.84 -5.36 -8.79
CA GLN A 26 26.31 -6.70 -8.46
C GLN A 26 27.24 -6.71 -7.22
N GLY A 27 26.79 -7.37 -6.14
CA GLY A 27 27.54 -8.20 -5.18
C GLY A 27 28.67 -7.62 -4.33
N TYR A 28 28.68 -7.95 -3.03
CA TYR A 28 29.81 -8.62 -2.35
C TYR A 28 29.35 -9.18 -0.98
N GLY A 29 29.68 -10.45 -0.71
CA GLY A 29 29.33 -11.15 0.52
C GLY A 29 30.26 -10.88 1.70
N GLY A 30 29.77 -11.20 2.90
CA GLY A 30 30.55 -11.23 4.15
C GLY A 30 29.85 -12.06 5.21
N GLN A 31 30.56 -13.06 5.72
CA GLN A 31 30.13 -14.13 6.63
C GLN A 31 30.80 -13.91 8.01
N GLY A 32 30.09 -14.17 9.11
CA GLY A 32 30.63 -14.29 10.48
C GLY A 32 29.51 -14.22 11.52
N ASP A 33 29.03 -15.32 12.09
CA ASP A 33 29.56 -16.20 13.15
C ASP A 33 29.10 -15.79 14.57
N ASP A 34 28.05 -16.50 15.01
CA ASP A 34 27.74 -17.13 16.30
C ASP A 34 28.22 -16.48 17.63
N GLY A 35 27.24 -16.05 18.44
CA GLY A 35 27.43 -15.65 19.84
C GLY A 35 26.21 -15.95 20.72
N ARG A 36 26.16 -17.18 21.27
CA ARG A 36 25.24 -17.62 22.34
C ARG A 36 25.41 -16.78 23.61
N TYR A 37 24.31 -16.28 24.16
CA TYR A 37 24.15 -15.97 25.59
C TYR A 37 22.82 -16.54 26.10
N ASP A 38 22.89 -17.31 27.18
CA ASP A 38 21.77 -17.95 27.90
C ASP A 38 21.71 -17.37 29.33
N GLY A 39 20.50 -17.15 29.86
CA GLY A 39 20.23 -16.80 31.25
C GLY A 39 19.04 -15.85 31.49
N GLY A 40 17.82 -16.40 31.66
CA GLY A 40 16.54 -15.67 31.91
C GLY A 40 16.34 -15.18 33.36
N PRO A 41 15.10 -15.16 33.92
CA PRO A 41 13.79 -14.99 33.32
C PRO A 41 13.08 -13.72 33.87
N GLY A 42 12.16 -13.16 33.09
CA GLY A 42 11.25 -12.11 33.53
C GLY A 42 10.02 -12.14 32.63
N GLU A 43 9.07 -13.03 32.93
CA GLU A 43 7.75 -13.08 32.30
C GLU A 43 7.04 -11.73 32.51
N GLN A 44 7.21 -10.83 31.55
CA GLN A 44 6.18 -9.85 31.22
C GLN A 44 5.22 -10.53 30.27
N GLN A 45 3.95 -10.47 30.60
CA GLN A 45 2.85 -11.08 29.88
C GLN A 45 2.95 -10.71 28.40
N THR A 46 3.24 -11.71 27.57
CA THR A 46 3.14 -11.61 26.12
C THR A 46 1.69 -11.32 25.78
N GLY A 47 1.41 -10.14 25.21
CA GLY A 47 0.17 -9.92 24.47
C GLY A 47 0.02 -11.03 23.43
N ALA A 48 -1.21 -11.38 23.10
CA ALA A 48 -1.49 -12.38 22.08
C ALA A 48 -0.63 -12.08 20.84
N GLU A 49 0.26 -12.99 20.46
CA GLU A 49 0.91 -12.92 19.15
C GLU A 49 -0.22 -12.90 18.13
N SER A 50 -0.38 -11.79 17.42
CA SER A 50 -1.32 -11.73 16.31
C SER A 50 -0.78 -12.66 15.21
N ASP A 51 -1.55 -13.68 14.82
CA ASP A 51 -1.27 -14.64 13.73
C ASP A 51 -1.29 -13.96 12.32
N LEU A 52 -0.80 -12.73 12.20
CA LEU A 52 -0.68 -12.05 10.92
C LEU A 52 0.46 -12.70 10.10
N PRO A 53 0.29 -12.83 8.77
CA PRO A 53 1.33 -13.41 7.93
C PRO A 53 2.59 -12.54 7.97
N GLN A 54 3.75 -13.13 8.26
CA GLN A 54 5.06 -12.46 8.22
C GLN A 54 6.07 -13.19 7.31
N SER A 55 5.62 -14.23 6.61
CA SER A 55 6.49 -15.14 5.84
C SER A 55 6.03 -15.27 4.39
N SER A 56 6.79 -16.05 3.62
CA SER A 56 6.42 -16.48 2.27
C SER A 56 5.33 -17.56 2.22
N GLU A 57 4.81 -18.00 3.37
CA GLU A 57 3.74 -18.99 3.41
C GLU A 57 2.36 -18.34 3.16
N PRO A 58 1.41 -19.05 2.52
CA PRO A 58 0.04 -18.57 2.39
C PRO A 58 -0.64 -18.44 3.75
N ALA A 59 -1.42 -17.37 3.93
CA ALA A 59 -2.40 -17.30 5.00
C ALA A 59 -3.59 -18.23 4.69
N ASP A 60 -4.17 -18.85 5.71
CA ASP A 60 -5.39 -19.65 5.57
C ASP A 60 -6.60 -18.73 5.56
N LEU A 61 -7.02 -18.31 4.37
CA LEU A 61 -8.19 -17.45 4.16
C LEU A 61 -9.38 -18.30 3.70
N ASP A 62 -10.44 -18.34 4.49
CA ASP A 62 -11.75 -18.80 4.01
C ASP A 62 -12.46 -17.61 3.33
N PRO A 63 -12.72 -17.67 2.01
CA PRO A 63 -13.47 -16.62 1.33
C PRO A 63 -14.86 -16.32 1.92
N ALA A 64 -15.44 -17.25 2.68
CA ALA A 64 -16.72 -17.04 3.36
C ALA A 64 -16.63 -16.13 4.59
N ASP A 65 -15.44 -15.96 5.17
CA ASP A 65 -15.19 -15.12 6.34
C ASP A 65 -14.76 -13.69 5.97
N LEU A 66 -14.65 -13.40 4.67
CA LEU A 66 -14.24 -12.11 4.11
C LEU A 66 -15.44 -11.34 3.54
N THR A 67 -15.41 -10.02 3.71
CA THR A 67 -16.46 -9.09 3.25
C THR A 67 -15.89 -7.90 2.48
N THR A 68 -16.72 -7.32 1.60
CA THR A 68 -16.44 -6.07 0.87
C THR A 68 -16.97 -4.82 1.56
N GLU A 69 -17.61 -4.99 2.72
CA GLU A 69 -17.98 -3.92 3.65
C GLU A 69 -16.80 -3.74 4.61
N ILE A 70 -16.00 -2.69 4.41
CA ILE A 70 -14.74 -2.47 5.12
C ILE A 70 -14.94 -1.27 6.07
N ASP A 71 -15.10 -1.56 7.35
CA ASP A 71 -15.43 -0.61 8.42
C ASP A 71 -14.34 -0.53 9.52
N ASN A 72 -13.13 -1.02 9.23
CA ASN A 72 -11.96 -0.92 10.09
C ASN A 72 -11.77 0.50 10.66
N GLU A 73 -11.36 0.59 11.94
CA GLU A 73 -11.25 1.86 12.67
C GLU A 73 -10.27 2.84 12.01
N TYR A 74 -9.16 2.37 11.47
CA TYR A 74 -8.13 3.23 10.90
C TYR A 74 -8.35 3.51 9.42
N TRP A 75 -8.90 2.56 8.66
CA TRP A 75 -9.08 2.73 7.22
C TRP A 75 -10.43 2.19 6.72
N PRO A 76 -11.54 2.89 7.03
CA PRO A 76 -12.85 2.55 6.49
C PRO A 76 -12.89 2.83 4.98
N MET A 77 -13.45 1.89 4.21
CA MET A 77 -13.59 2.01 2.75
C MET A 77 -15.06 1.92 2.35
N GLU A 78 -15.85 2.92 2.75
CA GLU A 78 -17.24 3.07 2.29
C GLU A 78 -17.25 3.49 0.81
N PRO A 79 -18.01 2.81 -0.08
CA PRO A 79 -18.12 3.20 -1.49
C PRO A 79 -18.48 4.67 -1.68
N GLY A 80 -17.72 5.34 -2.54
CA GLY A 80 -17.83 6.77 -2.81
C GLY A 80 -16.92 7.63 -1.93
N THR A 81 -16.23 7.06 -0.94
CA THR A 81 -15.11 7.74 -0.28
C THR A 81 -14.01 8.01 -1.29
N GLN A 82 -13.54 9.26 -1.32
CA GLN A 82 -12.44 9.68 -2.17
C GLN A 82 -11.43 10.49 -1.37
N TRP A 83 -10.18 10.03 -1.38
CA TRP A 83 -9.03 10.75 -0.88
C TRP A 83 -8.31 11.45 -2.03
N VAL A 84 -7.83 12.66 -1.76
CA VAL A 84 -6.97 13.39 -2.69
C VAL A 84 -5.69 13.74 -1.96
N TYR A 85 -4.56 13.34 -2.52
CA TYR A 85 -3.25 13.61 -1.96
C TYR A 85 -2.43 14.50 -2.89
N ARG A 86 -1.40 15.10 -2.29
CA ARG A 86 -0.26 15.66 -3.01
C ARG A 86 0.95 14.86 -2.60
N GLU A 87 1.66 14.34 -3.60
CA GLU A 87 2.98 13.75 -3.43
C GLU A 87 4.03 14.77 -3.88
N THR A 88 5.15 14.85 -3.18
CA THR A 88 6.30 15.67 -3.55
C THR A 88 7.57 14.85 -3.38
N ASP A 89 8.34 14.70 -4.44
CA ASP A 89 9.61 13.98 -4.40
C ASP A 89 10.76 14.84 -3.84
N GLU A 90 11.97 14.27 -3.76
CA GLU A 90 13.16 15.00 -3.29
C GLU A 90 13.58 16.17 -4.19
N GLU A 91 13.22 16.13 -5.48
CA GLU A 91 13.52 17.17 -6.46
C GLU A 91 12.47 18.29 -6.46
N GLY A 92 11.39 18.13 -5.69
CA GLY A 92 10.27 19.06 -5.57
C GLY A 92 9.26 18.93 -6.71
N GLN A 93 9.29 17.83 -7.46
CA GLN A 93 8.24 17.48 -8.40
C GLN A 93 6.98 17.10 -7.63
N GLU A 94 5.85 17.68 -8.02
CA GLU A 94 4.57 17.41 -7.40
C GLU A 94 3.71 16.49 -8.27
N LEU A 95 3.10 15.50 -7.64
CA LEU A 95 2.07 14.65 -8.24
C LEU A 95 0.76 14.81 -7.47
N ARG A 96 -0.34 14.55 -8.15
CA ARG A 96 -1.67 14.52 -7.55
C ARG A 96 -2.24 13.12 -7.63
N VAL A 97 -2.53 12.55 -6.47
CA VAL A 97 -3.06 11.20 -6.31
C VAL A 97 -4.55 11.27 -5.93
N VAL A 98 -5.36 10.38 -6.49
CA VAL A 98 -6.78 10.24 -6.15
C VAL A 98 -7.11 8.78 -5.92
N VAL A 99 -7.51 8.47 -4.70
CA VAL A 99 -7.96 7.13 -4.33
C VAL A 99 -9.47 7.16 -4.14
N THR A 100 -10.19 6.35 -4.92
CA THR A 100 -11.66 6.28 -4.88
C THR A 100 -12.11 4.87 -4.54
N VAL A 101 -12.85 4.71 -3.45
CA VAL A 101 -13.54 3.46 -3.14
C VAL A 101 -14.73 3.31 -4.08
N THR A 102 -14.73 2.26 -4.91
CA THR A 102 -15.73 2.11 -5.97
C THR A 102 -16.94 1.30 -5.50
N SER A 103 -18.03 1.29 -6.26
CA SER A 103 -19.17 0.40 -6.01
C SER A 103 -18.94 -1.02 -6.48
N GLU A 104 -17.87 -1.26 -7.24
CA GLU A 104 -17.59 -2.53 -7.89
C GLU A 104 -16.81 -3.49 -6.98
N THR A 105 -16.89 -4.77 -7.33
CA THR A 105 -16.20 -5.86 -6.64
C THR A 105 -15.60 -6.81 -7.64
N ASN A 106 -14.48 -7.45 -7.31
CA ASN A 106 -13.81 -8.44 -8.16
C ASN A 106 -13.75 -9.81 -7.46
N LYS A 107 -13.91 -10.90 -8.22
CA LYS A 107 -13.74 -12.27 -7.72
C LYS A 107 -12.36 -12.78 -8.13
N LEU A 108 -11.47 -12.94 -7.15
CA LEU A 108 -10.06 -13.27 -7.38
C LEU A 108 -9.82 -14.78 -7.47
N ALA A 109 -8.63 -15.17 -7.93
CA ALA A 109 -8.22 -16.54 -8.15
C ALA A 109 -8.15 -17.39 -6.87
N ASN A 110 -7.80 -16.79 -5.72
CA ASN A 110 -7.88 -17.44 -4.41
C ASN A 110 -9.33 -17.65 -3.92
N GLY A 111 -10.33 -17.16 -4.67
CA GLY A 111 -11.74 -17.32 -4.35
C GLY A 111 -12.32 -16.19 -3.50
N VAL A 112 -11.56 -15.18 -3.09
CA VAL A 112 -12.08 -14.03 -2.34
C VAL A 112 -12.83 -13.07 -3.27
N THR A 113 -13.94 -12.51 -2.78
CA THR A 113 -14.59 -11.36 -3.44
C THR A 113 -14.10 -10.09 -2.74
N ALA A 114 -13.48 -9.19 -3.51
CA ALA A 114 -12.82 -7.99 -3.01
C ALA A 114 -13.54 -6.71 -3.46
N ARG A 115 -13.51 -5.67 -2.62
CA ARG A 115 -13.83 -4.28 -2.99
C ARG A 115 -12.77 -3.79 -3.97
N VAL A 116 -13.21 -3.21 -5.09
CA VAL A 116 -12.31 -2.50 -6.00
C VAL A 116 -12.13 -1.07 -5.50
N VAL A 117 -10.88 -0.64 -5.32
CA VAL A 117 -10.49 0.75 -5.06
C VAL A 117 -9.65 1.21 -6.26
N ARG A 118 -9.87 2.45 -6.71
CA ARG A 118 -9.16 3.02 -7.86
C ARG A 118 -8.19 4.09 -7.38
N ASP A 119 -6.89 3.88 -7.55
CA ASP A 119 -5.85 4.87 -7.35
C ASP A 119 -5.42 5.44 -8.71
N THR A 120 -5.44 6.77 -8.86
CA THR A 120 -5.04 7.46 -10.08
C THR A 120 -4.01 8.54 -9.75
N VAL A 121 -2.80 8.40 -10.30
CA VAL A 121 -1.72 9.38 -10.17
C VAL A 121 -1.65 10.25 -11.41
N THR A 122 -1.61 11.56 -11.18
CA THR A 122 -1.51 12.55 -12.25
C THR A 122 -0.35 13.50 -12.06
N GLN A 123 0.35 13.78 -13.16
CA GLN A 123 1.39 14.79 -13.27
C GLN A 123 0.94 15.85 -14.27
N ASP A 124 0.94 17.13 -13.89
CA ASP A 124 0.50 18.24 -14.76
C ASP A 124 -0.88 18.02 -15.44
N GLY A 125 -1.73 17.21 -14.80
CA GLY A 125 -3.07 16.83 -15.28
C GLY A 125 -3.10 15.64 -16.26
N GLU A 126 -1.97 15.03 -16.56
CA GLU A 126 -1.86 13.80 -17.34
C GLU A 126 -1.75 12.59 -16.39
N VAL A 127 -2.42 11.49 -16.73
CA VAL A 127 -2.32 10.26 -15.94
C VAL A 127 -0.95 9.65 -16.19
N VAL A 128 -0.21 9.38 -15.12
CA VAL A 128 1.11 8.72 -15.15
C VAL A 128 1.05 7.32 -14.58
N GLU A 129 0.08 7.05 -13.70
CA GLU A 129 -0.22 5.74 -13.16
C GLU A 129 -1.71 5.63 -12.85
N ASP A 130 -2.27 4.43 -13.02
CA ASP A 130 -3.66 4.16 -12.72
C ASP A 130 -3.81 2.70 -12.31
N THR A 131 -4.42 2.46 -11.16
CA THR A 131 -4.40 1.16 -10.47
C THR A 131 -5.77 0.78 -9.95
N PHE A 132 -6.14 -0.49 -10.14
CA PHE A 132 -7.24 -1.12 -9.43
C PHE A 132 -6.72 -1.99 -8.30
N ASP A 133 -6.89 -1.56 -7.07
CA ASP A 133 -6.57 -2.32 -5.86
C ASP A 133 -7.75 -3.19 -5.42
N TRP A 134 -7.44 -4.34 -4.82
CA TRP A 134 -8.43 -5.27 -4.29
C TRP A 134 -8.27 -5.50 -2.80
N TYR A 135 -9.27 -5.06 -2.03
CA TYR A 135 -9.31 -5.22 -0.58
C TYR A 135 -10.51 -6.04 -0.10
N ALA A 136 -10.35 -6.76 1.00
CA ALA A 136 -11.46 -7.34 1.75
C ALA A 136 -11.16 -7.28 3.24
N GLN A 137 -12.19 -7.26 4.07
CA GLN A 137 -12.03 -7.29 5.54
C GLN A 137 -12.49 -8.65 6.06
N ASP A 138 -11.75 -9.25 7.00
CA ASP A 138 -12.19 -10.46 7.68
C ASP A 138 -13.13 -10.17 8.87
N SER A 139 -13.66 -11.22 9.49
CA SER A 139 -14.58 -11.12 10.62
C SER A 139 -13.97 -10.52 11.89
N ASP A 140 -12.64 -10.56 12.01
CA ASP A 140 -11.93 -9.97 13.15
C ASP A 140 -11.72 -8.46 12.93
N GLY A 141 -11.71 -8.00 11.67
CA GLY A 141 -11.60 -6.60 11.28
C GLY A 141 -10.32 -6.27 10.53
N THR A 142 -9.50 -7.26 10.18
CA THR A 142 -8.24 -7.07 9.46
C THR A 142 -8.54 -6.81 7.99
N ILE A 143 -7.93 -5.77 7.42
CA ILE A 143 -8.01 -5.48 6.00
C ILE A 143 -6.91 -6.25 5.27
N TRP A 144 -7.33 -7.13 4.38
CA TRP A 144 -6.49 -7.90 3.48
C TRP A 144 -6.30 -7.16 2.16
N TYR A 145 -5.04 -7.06 1.73
CA TYR A 145 -4.68 -6.61 0.38
C TYR A 145 -4.44 -7.85 -0.50
N LEU A 146 -5.20 -7.92 -1.58
CA LEU A 146 -5.35 -9.15 -2.36
C LEU A 146 -4.73 -9.04 -3.76
N GLY A 147 -4.14 -7.88 -4.08
CA GLY A 147 -3.53 -7.61 -5.36
C GLY A 147 -3.99 -6.31 -6.00
N GLU A 148 -3.42 -6.06 -7.17
CA GLU A 148 -3.65 -4.89 -7.99
C GLU A 148 -3.59 -5.22 -9.50
N ASP A 149 -4.32 -4.44 -10.28
CA ASP A 149 -4.10 -4.27 -11.72
C ASP A 149 -3.66 -2.83 -11.99
N THR A 150 -2.36 -2.62 -12.14
CA THR A 150 -1.72 -1.31 -12.36
C THR A 150 -1.21 -1.15 -13.79
N ALA A 151 -1.19 0.10 -14.25
CA ALA A 151 -0.48 0.50 -15.45
C ALA A 151 0.17 1.89 -15.25
N GLU A 152 1.40 2.02 -15.72
CA GLU A 152 2.06 3.31 -15.90
C GLU A 152 1.83 3.84 -17.33
N PHE A 153 1.87 5.16 -17.48
CA PHE A 153 1.54 5.85 -18.72
C PHE A 153 2.57 6.90 -19.11
N ASP A 154 2.89 6.97 -20.40
CA ASP A 154 3.63 8.06 -21.04
C ASP A 154 2.90 8.50 -22.32
N ASP A 155 2.59 9.79 -22.44
CA ASP A 155 1.75 10.35 -23.51
C ASP A 155 0.42 9.58 -23.71
N GLY A 156 -0.20 9.14 -22.61
CA GLY A 156 -1.44 8.36 -22.60
C GLY A 156 -1.33 6.94 -23.16
N ARG A 157 -0.12 6.38 -23.22
CA ARG A 157 0.14 4.99 -23.61
C ARG A 157 0.73 4.22 -22.44
N VAL A 158 0.25 2.99 -22.26
CA VAL A 158 0.81 2.08 -21.26
C VAL A 158 2.30 1.84 -21.56
N THR A 159 3.16 2.14 -20.60
CA THR A 159 4.60 1.88 -20.64
C THR A 159 4.92 0.55 -19.97
N THR A 160 4.26 0.26 -18.86
CA THR A 160 4.43 -0.98 -18.09
C THR A 160 3.17 -1.29 -17.29
N THR A 161 3.04 -2.55 -16.89
CA THR A 161 2.05 -3.07 -15.92
C THR A 161 2.78 -3.89 -14.84
N ALA A 162 4.05 -3.55 -14.59
CA ALA A 162 4.81 -4.14 -13.50
C ALA A 162 4.22 -3.64 -12.18
N GLY A 163 4.23 -4.48 -11.16
CA GLY A 163 3.44 -4.28 -9.94
C GLY A 163 2.21 -5.17 -9.91
N SER A 164 1.48 -5.32 -11.03
CA SER A 164 0.23 -6.09 -11.07
C SER A 164 0.40 -7.52 -10.56
N PHE A 165 -0.33 -7.86 -9.51
CA PHE A 165 -0.39 -9.20 -8.94
C PHE A 165 -1.80 -9.52 -8.46
N GLU A 166 -2.14 -10.81 -8.35
CA GLU A 166 -3.44 -11.24 -7.83
C GLU A 166 -3.28 -12.47 -6.96
N ALA A 167 -3.74 -12.39 -5.71
CA ALA A 167 -3.67 -13.50 -4.77
C ALA A 167 -4.27 -14.79 -5.36
N GLY A 168 -3.49 -15.86 -5.36
CA GLY A 168 -3.86 -17.16 -5.95
C GLY A 168 -3.43 -17.36 -7.41
N LYS A 169 -2.83 -16.35 -8.06
CA LYS A 169 -2.17 -16.50 -9.38
C LYS A 169 -0.66 -16.51 -9.24
N ASP A 170 0.00 -17.40 -9.98
CA ASP A 170 1.46 -17.40 -10.18
C ASP A 170 2.33 -17.32 -8.91
N GLY A 171 1.79 -17.77 -7.77
CA GLY A 171 2.47 -17.75 -6.47
C GLY A 171 2.27 -16.47 -5.66
N ALA A 172 1.47 -15.52 -6.15
CA ALA A 172 1.10 -14.33 -5.42
C ALA A 172 0.17 -14.66 -4.24
N LEU A 173 0.41 -14.03 -3.09
CA LEU A 173 -0.31 -14.29 -1.84
C LEU A 173 -0.92 -13.00 -1.29
N ALA A 174 -2.09 -13.15 -0.67
CA ALA A 174 -2.74 -12.06 0.04
C ALA A 174 -1.91 -11.61 1.25
N GLY A 175 -1.82 -10.31 1.49
CA GLY A 175 -1.21 -9.75 2.70
C GLY A 175 -2.19 -8.90 3.49
N VAL A 176 -1.69 -8.30 4.56
CA VAL A 176 -2.45 -7.44 5.46
C VAL A 176 -2.03 -6.01 5.24
N ILE A 177 -2.97 -5.12 4.97
CA ILE A 177 -2.68 -3.69 4.85
C ILE A 177 -2.96 -2.93 6.15
N MET A 178 -3.93 -3.40 6.94
CA MET A 178 -4.26 -2.82 8.25
C MET A 178 -4.78 -3.91 9.20
N PRO A 179 -4.14 -4.15 10.35
CA PRO A 179 -4.65 -5.06 11.38
C PRO A 179 -6.01 -4.61 11.94
N ALA A 180 -6.81 -5.57 12.43
CA ALA A 180 -8.07 -5.31 13.12
C ALA A 180 -7.89 -4.43 14.38
N GLU A 181 -6.95 -4.82 15.22
CA GLU A 181 -6.59 -4.14 16.47
C GLU A 181 -5.07 -3.90 16.48
N PRO A 182 -4.60 -2.84 15.80
CA PRO A 182 -3.17 -2.57 15.72
C PRO A 182 -2.55 -2.37 17.11
N ALA A 183 -1.41 -3.03 17.34
CA ALA A 183 -0.60 -2.85 18.54
C ALA A 183 0.87 -2.61 18.17
N VAL A 184 1.56 -1.77 18.94
CA VAL A 184 2.98 -1.47 18.74
C VAL A 184 3.80 -2.76 18.73
N GLY A 185 4.62 -2.93 17.70
CA GLY A 185 5.44 -4.12 17.45
C GLY A 185 4.76 -5.21 16.64
N MET A 186 3.47 -5.06 16.27
CA MET A 186 2.86 -5.95 15.29
C MET A 186 3.54 -5.75 13.94
N ALA A 187 4.11 -6.83 13.40
CA ALA A 187 4.65 -6.89 12.07
C ALA A 187 3.80 -7.82 11.20
N TYR A 188 3.74 -7.52 9.91
CA TYR A 188 2.96 -8.26 8.94
C TYR A 188 3.49 -8.01 7.53
N ARG A 189 3.16 -8.93 6.63
CA ARG A 189 3.45 -8.85 5.21
C ARG A 189 2.26 -8.20 4.50
N GLN A 190 2.52 -7.16 3.72
CA GLN A 190 1.50 -6.41 2.96
C GLN A 190 1.21 -7.05 1.60
N GLU A 191 2.25 -7.57 0.94
CA GLU A 191 2.15 -8.25 -0.35
C GLU A 191 3.23 -9.30 -0.52
N TYR A 192 2.99 -10.25 -1.43
CA TYR A 192 4.00 -11.25 -1.77
C TYR A 192 3.77 -11.81 -3.16
N LEU A 193 4.75 -11.59 -4.04
CA LEU A 193 5.04 -12.34 -5.24
C LEU A 193 6.56 -12.40 -5.35
N LYS A 194 7.12 -13.60 -5.19
CA LYS A 194 8.55 -13.79 -5.04
C LYS A 194 9.37 -13.07 -6.13
N GLY A 195 10.24 -12.16 -5.70
CA GLY A 195 11.13 -11.39 -6.58
C GLY A 195 10.46 -10.23 -7.34
N GLU A 196 9.18 -9.98 -7.11
CA GLU A 196 8.40 -8.91 -7.77
C GLU A 196 7.73 -7.97 -6.75
N ALA A 197 7.17 -8.51 -5.66
CA ALA A 197 6.42 -7.78 -4.63
C ALA A 197 6.69 -8.44 -3.26
N GLU A 198 7.33 -7.77 -2.31
CA GLU A 198 7.70 -8.40 -1.01
C GLU A 198 7.69 -7.37 0.14
N ASP A 199 6.59 -6.63 0.26
CA ASP A 199 6.42 -5.54 1.22
C ASP A 199 5.93 -6.02 2.60
N ASN A 200 6.36 -5.27 3.61
CA ASN A 200 6.08 -5.57 5.01
C ASN A 200 5.77 -4.27 5.77
N GLY A 201 4.80 -4.35 6.67
CA GLY A 201 4.45 -3.28 7.61
C GLY A 201 4.77 -3.66 9.05
N GLU A 202 5.15 -2.67 9.86
CA GLU A 202 5.30 -2.78 11.31
C GLU A 202 4.66 -1.58 11.99
N VAL A 203 3.77 -1.83 12.97
CA VAL A 203 3.16 -0.76 13.78
C VAL A 203 4.19 -0.23 14.76
N LEU A 204 4.54 1.06 14.63
CA LEU A 204 5.51 1.72 15.51
C LEU A 204 4.86 2.52 16.64
N SER A 205 3.68 3.10 16.40
CA SER A 205 3.00 3.97 17.36
C SER A 205 1.50 4.06 17.05
N LEU A 206 0.71 4.40 18.08
CA LEU A 206 -0.74 4.63 18.01
C LEU A 206 -1.12 6.03 18.53
N ASP A 207 -0.13 6.86 18.86
CA ASP A 207 -0.33 8.16 19.51
C ASP A 207 0.49 9.28 18.83
N GLU A 208 0.65 9.19 17.51
CA GLU A 208 1.34 10.23 16.74
C GLU A 208 0.40 11.38 16.38
N GLN A 209 1.01 12.47 15.93
CA GLN A 209 0.31 13.62 15.37
C GLN A 209 0.72 13.81 13.90
N ALA A 210 -0.26 14.11 13.05
CA ALA A 210 -0.04 14.45 11.65
C ALA A 210 -0.68 15.80 11.34
N GLU A 211 0.11 16.72 10.78
CA GLU A 211 -0.38 17.97 10.21
C GLU A 211 -0.20 17.95 8.70
N VAL A 212 -1.31 18.08 7.98
CA VAL A 212 -1.42 18.01 6.53
C VAL A 212 -2.46 19.02 6.03
N PRO A 213 -2.57 19.30 4.73
CA PRO A 213 -3.51 20.31 4.26
C PRO A 213 -4.99 20.02 4.61
N ALA A 214 -5.38 18.74 4.72
CA ALA A 214 -6.73 18.35 5.15
C ALA A 214 -7.03 18.67 6.63
N GLY A 215 -6.01 18.86 7.46
CA GLY A 215 -6.18 19.18 8.88
C GLY A 215 -5.06 18.68 9.79
N HIS A 216 -5.33 18.76 11.09
CA HIS A 216 -4.47 18.22 12.13
C HIS A 216 -5.15 17.00 12.75
N TYR A 217 -4.42 15.89 12.84
CA TYR A 217 -4.90 14.62 13.38
C TYR A 217 -4.07 14.24 14.60
N ASP A 218 -4.75 13.94 15.70
CA ASP A 218 -4.18 13.40 16.93
C ASP A 218 -4.46 11.89 17.00
N ARG A 219 -3.60 11.14 17.68
CA ARG A 219 -3.70 9.67 17.84
C ARG A 219 -3.64 8.94 16.50
N ALA A 220 -2.76 9.40 15.61
CA ALA A 220 -2.48 8.72 14.37
C ALA A 220 -1.68 7.44 14.67
N LEU A 221 -2.04 6.36 13.98
CA LEU A 221 -1.23 5.16 13.89
C LEU A 221 -0.07 5.43 12.94
N LEU A 222 1.14 5.00 13.33
CA LEU A 222 2.34 5.05 12.50
C LEU A 222 2.78 3.63 12.16
N THR A 223 2.95 3.35 10.88
CA THR A 223 3.63 2.15 10.40
C THR A 223 5.02 2.49 9.85
N LYS A 224 5.88 1.49 9.86
CA LYS A 224 7.10 1.42 9.07
C LYS A 224 6.90 0.38 7.98
N ASP A 225 7.06 0.81 6.75
CA ASP A 225 6.87 -0.03 5.57
C ASP A 225 8.25 -0.27 4.92
N THR A 226 8.53 -1.52 4.55
CA THR A 226 9.83 -1.96 4.02
C THR A 226 9.66 -3.01 2.95
N ILE A 227 10.61 -3.08 2.02
CA ILE A 227 10.55 -3.96 0.86
C ILE A 227 11.71 -4.95 0.93
N THR A 228 11.41 -6.24 0.97
CA THR A 228 12.43 -7.29 1.16
C THR A 228 13.46 -7.30 0.02
N ILE A 229 12.99 -7.07 -1.20
CA ILE A 229 13.80 -7.07 -2.42
C ILE A 229 14.50 -5.73 -2.69
N GLU A 230 14.11 -4.68 -1.96
CA GLU A 230 14.71 -3.33 -2.01
C GLU A 230 15.07 -2.85 -0.59
N PRO A 231 16.11 -3.45 0.02
CA PRO A 231 16.38 -3.29 1.45
C PRO A 231 16.81 -1.88 1.88
N ASP A 232 17.11 -1.01 0.91
CA ASP A 232 17.42 0.40 1.17
C ASP A 232 16.14 1.24 1.31
N VAL A 233 14.98 0.74 0.89
CA VAL A 233 13.70 1.46 0.89
C VAL A 233 13.00 1.32 2.24
N LEU A 234 12.62 2.45 2.81
CA LEU A 234 11.82 2.54 4.02
C LEU A 234 10.90 3.74 3.97
N GLU A 235 9.64 3.52 4.31
CA GLU A 235 8.64 4.57 4.43
C GLU A 235 7.99 4.56 5.83
N TYR A 236 7.57 5.74 6.28
CA TYR A 236 6.63 5.89 7.38
C TYR A 236 5.27 6.32 6.86
N LYS A 237 4.22 5.54 7.17
CA LYS A 237 2.83 5.90 6.87
C LYS A 237 2.08 6.20 8.16
N LEU A 238 1.31 7.29 8.16
CA LEU A 238 0.44 7.69 9.26
C LEU A 238 -1.01 7.56 8.84
N TYR A 239 -1.81 6.95 9.71
CA TYR A 239 -3.24 6.71 9.52
C TYR A 239 -4.02 7.38 10.64
N ALA A 240 -5.05 8.17 10.30
CA ALA A 240 -5.92 8.79 11.29
C ALA A 240 -7.21 7.97 11.47
N PRO A 241 -7.66 7.72 12.72
CA PRO A 241 -8.90 6.98 12.98
C PRO A 241 -10.10 7.58 12.25
N GLY A 242 -10.85 6.71 11.56
CA GLY A 242 -12.03 7.05 10.76
C GLY A 242 -11.73 7.77 9.45
N VAL A 243 -10.45 7.96 9.10
CA VAL A 243 -10.03 8.73 7.92
C VAL A 243 -9.23 7.89 6.94
N GLY A 244 -8.30 7.04 7.40
CA GLY A 244 -7.37 6.33 6.53
C GLY A 244 -5.97 6.93 6.53
N PRO A 245 -5.15 6.66 5.49
CA PRO A 245 -3.84 7.27 5.31
C PRO A 245 -3.95 8.79 5.26
N VAL A 246 -3.11 9.48 6.02
CA VAL A 246 -3.07 10.95 6.03
C VAL A 246 -1.73 11.51 5.60
N LEU A 247 -0.64 10.76 5.82
CA LEU A 247 0.72 11.21 5.53
C LEU A 247 1.62 10.00 5.29
N ALA A 248 2.40 10.01 4.20
CA ALA A 248 3.52 9.09 3.97
C ALA A 248 4.83 9.87 3.82
N LEU A 249 5.92 9.30 4.30
CA LEU A 249 7.26 9.90 4.31
C LEU A 249 8.31 8.88 3.88
N GLY A 250 8.96 9.11 2.74
CA GLY A 250 10.15 8.35 2.34
C GLY A 250 11.32 8.68 3.26
N ILE A 251 11.89 7.66 3.92
CA ILE A 251 12.96 7.81 4.91
C ILE A 251 14.32 7.36 4.36
N SER A 252 14.33 6.31 3.55
CA SER A 252 15.53 5.81 2.85
C SER A 252 15.15 5.13 1.54
N GLY A 253 16.15 4.94 0.66
CA GLY A 253 15.95 4.36 -0.68
C GLY A 253 15.38 5.37 -1.70
N GLY A 254 15.20 6.60 -1.25
CA GLY A 254 14.51 7.71 -1.88
C GLY A 254 13.92 8.57 -0.77
N GLY A 255 13.35 9.69 -1.14
CA GLY A 255 12.64 10.56 -0.24
C GLY A 255 11.38 11.03 -0.92
N GLY A 256 10.46 11.54 -0.12
CA GLY A 256 9.18 11.96 -0.63
C GLY A 256 8.25 12.27 0.52
N ARG A 257 7.22 13.02 0.20
CA ARG A 257 6.14 13.32 1.12
C ARG A 257 4.84 13.24 0.36
N GLU A 258 3.99 12.32 0.77
CA GLU A 258 2.61 12.29 0.34
C GLU A 258 1.72 12.78 1.48
N GLU A 259 0.93 13.82 1.24
CA GLU A 259 0.07 14.40 2.27
C GLU A 259 -1.37 14.53 1.80
N LEU A 260 -2.30 14.18 2.69
CA LEU A 260 -3.72 14.26 2.42
C LEU A 260 -4.17 15.71 2.29
N VAL A 261 -4.76 16.02 1.13
CA VAL A 261 -5.29 17.34 0.80
C VAL A 261 -6.76 17.46 1.16
N GLU A 262 -7.56 16.46 0.80
CA GLU A 262 -8.98 16.41 1.16
C GLU A 262 -9.51 14.98 1.16
N VAL A 263 -10.53 14.73 1.99
CA VAL A 263 -11.41 13.56 1.90
C VAL A 263 -12.80 14.05 1.60
N ARG A 264 -13.47 13.39 0.66
CA ARG A 264 -14.83 13.74 0.25
C ARG A 264 -15.61 12.51 -0.19
N THR A 265 -16.92 12.66 -0.26
CA THR A 265 -17.80 11.67 -0.87
C THR A 265 -18.14 12.09 -2.29
N VAL A 266 -17.93 11.22 -3.26
CA VAL A 266 -18.30 11.46 -4.67
C VAL A 266 -19.69 10.89 -4.99
N SER A 267 -20.23 11.26 -6.15
CA SER A 267 -21.56 10.78 -6.57
C SER A 267 -21.56 9.27 -6.82
N GLU A 268 -22.73 8.62 -6.76
CA GLU A 268 -22.88 7.21 -7.14
C GLU A 268 -22.41 6.94 -8.59
N GLU A 269 -22.63 7.91 -9.50
CA GLU A 269 -22.17 7.82 -10.89
C GLU A 269 -20.63 7.77 -10.96
N THR A 270 -19.94 8.69 -10.26
CA THR A 270 -18.48 8.70 -10.17
C THR A 270 -17.95 7.45 -9.46
N THR A 271 -18.60 7.04 -8.38
CA THR A 271 -18.25 5.85 -7.59
C THR A 271 -18.27 4.59 -8.45
N ARG A 272 -19.27 4.47 -9.32
CA ARG A 272 -19.37 3.36 -10.28
C ARG A 272 -18.36 3.51 -11.41
N ALA A 273 -18.26 4.69 -12.01
CA ALA A 273 -17.37 4.95 -13.14
C ALA A 273 -15.92 4.64 -12.77
N ALA A 274 -15.48 5.05 -11.58
CA ALA A 274 -14.15 4.75 -11.05
C ALA A 274 -13.82 3.24 -11.07
N GLY A 275 -14.81 2.36 -10.86
CA GLY A 275 -14.63 0.90 -10.81
C GLY A 275 -14.72 0.17 -12.15
N VAL A 276 -15.14 0.84 -13.23
CA VAL A 276 -15.35 0.19 -14.54
C VAL A 276 -14.63 0.87 -15.69
N THR A 277 -14.17 2.11 -15.50
CA THR A 277 -13.43 2.85 -16.52
C THR A 277 -12.05 2.20 -16.72
N PRO A 278 -11.62 1.96 -17.98
CA PRO A 278 -10.30 1.41 -18.27
C PRO A 278 -9.17 2.23 -17.61
N LEU A 279 -8.05 1.58 -17.27
CA LEU A 279 -6.86 2.27 -16.78
C LEU A 279 -6.38 3.32 -17.79
N GLY A 280 -6.04 4.51 -17.30
CA GLY A 280 -5.59 5.67 -18.08
C GLY A 280 -6.72 6.57 -18.60
N GLU A 281 -7.98 6.14 -18.48
CA GLU A 281 -9.15 6.95 -18.88
C GLU A 281 -9.74 7.72 -17.69
N ARG A 282 -10.19 8.96 -17.96
CA ARG A 282 -10.83 9.81 -16.94
C ARG A 282 -12.28 9.38 -16.69
N TYR A 283 -12.73 9.50 -15.45
CA TYR A 283 -14.08 9.19 -14.98
C TYR A 283 -14.72 10.35 -14.18
#